data_AF-A0A136LPZ8-F1
#
_entry.id   AF-A0A136LPZ8-F1
#
_cell.length_a   1.000
_cell.length_b   1.000
_cell.length_c   1.000
_cell.angle_alpha   90.00
_cell.angle_beta   90.00
_cell.angle_gamma   90.00
#
_symmetry.space_group_name_H-M   'P 1'
#
loop_
_entity.id
_entity.type
_entity.pdbx_description
1 polymer ?
#
loop_
_entity_poly.entity_id
_entity_poly.type
_entity_poly.pdbx_seq_one_letter_code
_entity_poly.pdbx_strand_id
1 'polypeptide(L)'
;MYNCTNLNEMKFGTKAVHAGVEPDPSTGAIMTPIYQTSTYVQESPAKHKGYAYARGANPTRNALQKSIAALENGKHGICFSSGMGATDAVIKLLAPGDEVITSNDLYGGSYRMFKRVYEKFGIKFHFIDLTKSENLIPYINSKTKLLWLETPSNPLMRIIDIETCAALAKKQNVLVAVDNTFASPYLQNPLTLGADIVMHSVTKYLGGHSDVVMGALIVNDDQLHQDLTFIANSCGAVPGPQDSFLVLRGIKTLHLRMERHCSNGKVIAEFLKQHPKVGQVYWPGFADHPNHAIAKKQMRHFGGMLSFTLKNDNVEKAKTLMENVQLFSLAESLGGVESLINHPASMTHASIPKEEREKKWAERFTNPIEYWGRRCRGFNSGFNAGVEFHLTLK
;
A
#
# COMPACT_ATOMS: atom_id res chain seq x y z
N MET A 1 9.89 -1.52 34.57
CA MET A 1 9.62 -2.33 33.36
C MET A 1 8.12 -2.57 33.29
N TYR A 2 7.41 -1.94 32.34
CA TYR A 2 6.03 -2.33 32.06
C TYR A 2 6.08 -3.66 31.31
N ASN A 3 6.02 -4.77 32.05
CA ASN A 3 5.68 -6.10 31.52
C ASN A 3 4.20 -6.10 31.14
N CYS A 4 3.81 -5.25 30.19
CA CYS A 4 2.47 -5.27 29.64
C CYS A 4 2.41 -6.33 28.55
N THR A 5 1.78 -7.46 28.91
CA THR A 5 0.74 -8.16 28.12
C THR A 5 0.88 -8.10 26.60
N ASN A 6 1.03 -9.29 26.00
CA ASN A 6 0.94 -9.60 24.57
C ASN A 6 0.49 -8.42 23.71
N LEU A 7 1.43 -7.73 23.05
CA LEU A 7 1.14 -6.53 22.25
C LEU A 7 -0.04 -6.74 21.28
N ASN A 8 -0.27 -7.98 20.82
CA ASN A 8 -1.38 -8.35 19.95
C ASN A 8 -2.77 -8.05 20.55
N GLU A 9 -2.92 -8.04 21.87
CA GLU A 9 -4.19 -7.77 22.59
C GLU A 9 -4.46 -6.28 22.78
N MET A 10 -3.47 -5.42 22.54
CA MET A 10 -3.64 -3.97 22.69
C MET A 10 -4.45 -3.36 21.54
N LYS A 11 -5.17 -2.27 21.85
CA LYS A 11 -5.86 -1.46 20.83
C LYS A 11 -4.85 -0.81 19.88
N PHE A 12 -5.28 -0.55 18.65
CA PHE A 12 -4.40 -0.05 17.59
C PHE A 12 -3.66 1.25 17.97
N GLY A 13 -4.34 2.23 18.58
CA GLY A 13 -3.71 3.49 19.00
C GLY A 13 -2.54 3.26 19.97
N THR A 14 -2.69 2.34 20.93
CA THR A 14 -1.61 1.96 21.85
C THR A 14 -0.45 1.30 21.11
N LYS A 15 -0.73 0.36 20.19
CA LYS A 15 0.31 -0.25 19.32
C LYS A 15 1.06 0.83 18.52
N ALA A 16 0.34 1.75 17.89
CA ALA A 16 0.94 2.83 17.09
C ALA A 16 1.86 3.74 17.90
N VAL A 17 1.56 3.97 19.18
CA VAL A 17 2.37 4.83 20.05
C VAL A 17 3.55 4.08 20.66
N HIS A 18 3.41 2.81 21.03
CA HIS A 18 4.38 2.11 21.89
C HIS A 18 5.10 0.92 21.22
N ALA A 19 4.53 0.29 20.20
CA ALA A 19 5.12 -0.93 19.64
C ALA A 19 6.49 -0.64 18.99
N GLY A 20 7.46 -1.50 19.28
CA GLY A 20 8.82 -1.42 18.75
C GLY A 20 9.74 -0.40 19.42
N VAL A 21 9.22 0.41 20.37
CA VAL A 21 10.00 1.42 21.08
C VAL A 21 10.06 1.08 22.57
N GLU A 22 11.27 1.01 23.10
CA GLU A 22 11.54 0.83 24.52
C GLU A 22 12.53 1.93 24.97
N PRO A 23 12.48 2.37 26.24
CA PRO A 23 13.46 3.33 26.75
C PRO A 23 14.89 2.84 26.54
N ASP A 24 15.74 3.71 26.00
CA ASP A 24 17.15 3.37 25.75
C ASP A 24 17.85 2.97 27.05
N PRO A 25 18.51 1.80 27.12
CA PRO A 25 19.09 1.31 28.37
C PRO A 25 20.31 2.12 28.84
N SER A 26 20.91 2.95 27.98
CA SER A 26 22.11 3.73 28.33
C SER A 26 21.78 5.14 28.82
N THR A 27 20.71 5.75 28.31
CA THR A 27 20.35 7.15 28.55
C THR A 27 18.95 7.34 29.13
N GLY A 28 18.08 6.33 29.05
CA GLY A 28 16.66 6.43 29.38
C GLY A 28 15.81 7.15 28.32
N ALA A 29 16.36 7.44 27.14
CA ALA A 29 15.62 8.12 26.07
C ALA A 29 14.36 7.35 25.67
N ILE A 30 13.20 8.02 25.68
CA ILE A 30 11.90 7.39 25.38
C ILE A 30 11.80 6.97 23.91
N MET A 31 12.23 7.83 23.00
CA MET A 31 12.29 7.50 21.58
C MET A 31 13.63 6.86 21.28
N THR A 32 13.62 5.80 20.46
CA THR A 32 14.85 5.18 19.95
C THR A 32 15.70 6.25 19.27
N PRO A 33 16.96 6.47 19.72
CA PRO A 33 17.87 7.40 19.07
C PRO A 33 18.09 7.07 17.59
N ILE A 34 18.57 8.06 16.83
CA ILE A 34 18.91 7.86 15.42
C ILE A 34 20.35 7.34 15.34
N TYR A 35 20.52 6.03 15.18
CA TYR A 35 21.81 5.39 15.06
C TYR A 35 22.34 5.54 13.63
N GLN A 36 23.02 6.65 13.35
CA GLN A 36 23.60 6.93 12.03
C GLN A 36 24.85 6.09 11.69
N THR A 37 25.43 5.39 12.67
CA THR A 37 26.64 4.59 12.46
C THR A 37 26.43 3.45 11.47
N SER A 38 27.46 3.19 10.66
CA SER A 38 27.50 2.08 9.71
C SER A 38 27.95 0.77 10.35
N THR A 39 28.80 0.83 11.39
CA THR A 39 29.46 -0.34 11.99
C THR A 39 29.40 -0.31 13.51
N TYR A 40 29.52 -1.47 14.12
CA TYR A 40 29.41 -1.68 15.55
C TYR A 40 30.61 -2.47 16.06
N VAL A 41 31.17 -2.05 17.20
CA VAL A 41 32.29 -2.74 17.83
C VAL A 41 31.86 -4.15 18.27
N GLN A 42 32.72 -5.13 18.00
CA GLN A 42 32.55 -6.51 18.46
C GLN A 42 33.53 -6.77 19.61
N GLU A 43 33.10 -7.54 20.61
CA GLU A 43 33.96 -7.90 21.75
C GLU A 43 35.09 -8.86 21.32
N SER A 44 34.80 -9.68 20.32
CA SER A 44 35.71 -10.64 19.69
C SER A 44 35.15 -10.93 18.27
N PRO A 45 35.91 -11.51 17.33
CA PRO A 45 35.36 -11.89 16.03
C PRO A 45 34.05 -12.68 16.15
N ALA A 46 33.00 -12.20 15.48
CA ALA A 46 31.63 -12.73 15.52
C ALA A 46 30.90 -12.68 16.88
N LYS A 47 31.47 -12.00 17.90
CA LYS A 47 30.83 -11.75 19.20
C LYS A 47 30.32 -10.31 19.28
N HIS A 48 29.13 -10.07 18.75
CA HIS A 48 28.50 -8.74 18.66
C HIS A 48 27.25 -8.59 19.54
N LYS A 49 26.91 -7.36 19.94
CA LYS A 49 25.75 -7.05 20.81
C LYS A 49 24.41 -6.99 20.03
N GLY A 50 24.21 -7.92 19.10
CA GLY A 50 23.07 -7.96 18.17
C GLY A 50 23.22 -7.12 16.89
N TYR A 51 24.23 -6.27 16.79
CA TYR A 51 24.51 -5.44 15.61
C TYR A 51 25.98 -5.55 15.21
N ALA A 52 26.26 -5.70 13.92
CA ALA A 52 27.61 -5.73 13.36
C ALA A 52 27.79 -4.69 12.24
N TYR A 53 26.85 -4.64 11.30
CA TYR A 53 26.86 -3.70 10.18
C TYR A 53 25.44 -3.23 9.84
N ALA A 54 25.26 -1.92 9.63
CA ALA A 54 23.96 -1.26 9.55
C ALA A 54 23.07 -1.72 8.38
N ARG A 55 23.67 -2.22 7.30
CA ARG A 55 22.92 -2.84 6.19
C ARG A 55 22.15 -4.07 6.68
N GLY A 56 22.80 -4.94 7.45
CA GLY A 56 22.16 -6.14 8.00
C GLY A 56 21.18 -5.83 9.12
N ALA A 57 21.59 -5.03 10.10
CA ALA A 57 20.72 -4.62 11.22
C ALA A 57 21.10 -3.22 11.73
N ASN A 58 20.11 -2.40 12.06
CA ASN A 58 20.29 -1.06 12.62
C ASN A 58 19.26 -0.83 13.74
N PRO A 59 19.61 -0.31 14.93
CA PRO A 59 18.66 -0.19 16.04
C PRO A 59 17.42 0.66 15.72
N THR A 60 17.59 1.79 15.02
CA THR A 60 16.47 2.65 14.62
C THR A 60 15.54 1.93 13.63
N ARG A 61 16.11 1.22 12.65
CA ARG A 61 15.33 0.40 11.69
C ARG A 61 14.65 -0.79 12.37
N ASN A 62 15.31 -1.45 13.31
CA ASN A 62 14.75 -2.59 14.04
C ASN A 62 13.54 -2.15 14.89
N ALA A 63 13.57 -0.97 15.49
CA ALA A 63 12.42 -0.40 16.19
C ALA A 63 11.24 -0.18 15.23
N LEU A 64 11.49 0.37 14.03
CA LEU A 64 10.45 0.52 12.99
C LEU A 64 9.87 -0.83 12.55
N GLN A 65 10.73 -1.80 12.26
CA GLN A 65 10.33 -3.15 11.84
C GLN A 65 9.40 -3.81 12.86
N LYS A 66 9.74 -3.73 14.15
CA LYS A 66 8.88 -4.23 15.24
C LYS A 66 7.55 -3.46 15.33
N SER A 67 7.60 -2.15 15.15
CA SER A 67 6.41 -1.29 15.18
C SER A 67 5.41 -1.68 14.07
N ILE A 68 5.87 -1.76 12.82
CA ILE A 68 5.02 -2.12 11.67
C ILE A 68 4.49 -3.56 11.81
N ALA A 69 5.33 -4.50 12.24
CA ALA A 69 4.90 -5.88 12.46
C ALA A 69 3.75 -5.97 13.46
N ALA A 70 3.84 -5.27 14.59
CA ALA A 70 2.78 -5.23 15.59
C ALA A 70 1.47 -4.61 15.06
N LEU A 71 1.54 -3.59 14.19
CA LEU A 71 0.36 -2.97 13.58
C LEU A 71 -0.36 -3.89 12.60
N GLU A 72 0.39 -4.75 11.92
CA GLU A 72 -0.16 -5.78 11.02
C GLU A 72 -0.60 -7.07 11.72
N ASN A 73 -0.44 -7.15 13.05
CA ASN A 73 -0.54 -8.39 13.83
C ASN A 73 0.37 -9.51 13.27
N GLY A 74 1.54 -9.12 12.76
CA GLY A 74 2.56 -10.01 12.26
C GLY A 74 3.69 -10.24 13.25
N LYS A 75 4.41 -11.35 13.08
CA LYS A 75 5.57 -11.70 13.91
C LYS A 75 6.82 -10.91 13.53
N HIS A 76 7.04 -10.72 12.23
CA HIS A 76 8.26 -10.13 11.70
C HIS A 76 7.99 -9.00 10.72
N GLY A 77 8.82 -7.96 10.79
CA GLY A 77 8.81 -6.84 9.84
C GLY A 77 10.18 -6.64 9.22
N ILE A 78 10.21 -6.30 7.94
CA ILE A 78 11.43 -6.04 7.17
C ILE A 78 11.23 -4.74 6.40
N CYS A 79 12.09 -3.74 6.64
CA CYS A 79 11.97 -2.43 5.98
C CYS A 79 12.93 -2.30 4.80
N PHE A 80 12.46 -1.67 3.73
CA PHE A 80 13.15 -1.50 2.45
C PHE A 80 13.24 -0.03 2.07
N SER A 81 14.21 0.34 1.23
CA SER A 81 14.40 1.73 0.77
C SER A 81 13.24 2.29 -0.07
N SER A 82 12.30 1.45 -0.53
CA SER A 82 11.06 1.86 -1.18
C SER A 82 10.05 0.71 -1.20
N GLY A 83 8.76 1.00 -1.46
CA GLY A 83 7.76 -0.03 -1.73
C GLY A 83 8.18 -0.96 -2.88
N MET A 84 8.83 -0.42 -3.91
CA MET A 84 9.37 -1.24 -5.00
C MET A 84 10.52 -2.14 -4.54
N GLY A 85 11.36 -1.71 -3.61
CA GLY A 85 12.39 -2.57 -3.00
C GLY A 85 11.80 -3.73 -2.21
N ALA A 86 10.67 -3.52 -1.56
CA ALA A 86 9.91 -4.58 -0.90
C ALA A 86 9.30 -5.55 -1.91
N THR A 87 8.63 -5.06 -2.96
CA THR A 87 8.12 -5.90 -4.06
C THR A 87 9.21 -6.73 -4.72
N ASP A 88 10.34 -6.10 -5.01
CA ASP A 88 11.51 -6.73 -5.63
C ASP A 88 12.03 -7.91 -4.79
N ALA A 89 12.07 -7.78 -3.46
CA ALA A 89 12.47 -8.85 -2.57
C ALA A 89 11.51 -10.05 -2.59
N VAL A 90 10.19 -9.81 -2.70
CA VAL A 90 9.20 -10.90 -2.81
C VAL A 90 9.37 -11.65 -4.13
N ILE A 91 9.55 -10.95 -5.25
CA ILE A 91 9.73 -11.61 -6.55
C ILE A 91 11.04 -12.41 -6.61
N LYS A 92 12.09 -11.97 -5.88
CA LYS A 92 13.37 -12.70 -5.76
C LYS A 92 13.30 -13.99 -4.95
N LEU A 93 12.17 -14.30 -4.31
CA LEU A 93 11.92 -15.63 -3.74
C LEU A 93 11.69 -16.69 -4.83
N LEU A 94 11.36 -16.27 -6.05
CA LEU A 94 10.96 -17.13 -7.14
C LEU A 94 12.14 -17.52 -8.03
N ALA A 95 12.01 -18.65 -8.72
CA ALA A 95 12.97 -19.17 -9.67
C ALA A 95 12.44 -19.07 -11.12
N PRO A 96 13.34 -19.04 -12.13
CA PRO A 96 12.92 -19.10 -13.53
C PRO A 96 11.98 -20.29 -13.79
N GLY A 97 10.86 -20.04 -14.46
CA GLY A 97 9.80 -21.02 -14.71
C GLY A 97 8.63 -20.94 -13.72
N ASP A 98 8.80 -20.28 -12.58
CA ASP A 98 7.71 -20.02 -11.64
C ASP A 98 6.69 -19.02 -12.23
N GLU A 99 5.43 -19.19 -11.84
CA GLU A 99 4.32 -18.36 -12.27
C GLU A 99 3.75 -17.54 -11.11
N VAL A 100 3.46 -16.27 -11.42
CA VAL A 100 2.78 -15.33 -10.52
C VAL A 100 1.40 -15.02 -11.10
N ILE A 101 0.36 -15.17 -10.29
CA ILE A 101 -0.99 -14.70 -10.63
C ILE A 101 -1.21 -13.38 -9.90
N THR A 102 -1.74 -12.37 -10.59
CA THR A 102 -1.94 -11.05 -10.02
C THR A 102 -3.16 -10.36 -10.62
N SER A 103 -3.70 -9.36 -9.92
CA SER A 103 -4.81 -8.56 -10.46
C SER A 103 -4.40 -7.85 -11.75
N ASN A 104 -5.35 -7.66 -12.66
CA ASN A 104 -5.12 -6.89 -13.87
C ASN A 104 -5.02 -5.37 -13.60
N ASP A 105 -5.51 -4.90 -12.46
CA ASP A 105 -5.45 -3.52 -12.01
C ASP A 105 -4.53 -3.43 -10.78
N LEU A 106 -3.27 -3.05 -11.05
CA LEU A 106 -2.18 -2.93 -10.10
C LEU A 106 -1.55 -1.56 -10.27
N TYR A 107 -0.83 -1.11 -9.25
CA TYR A 107 0.10 -0.01 -9.39
C TYR A 107 1.02 -0.20 -10.62
N GLY A 108 1.08 0.83 -11.46
CA GLY A 108 1.88 0.83 -12.69
C GLY A 108 3.36 0.48 -12.49
N GLY A 109 3.94 0.83 -11.34
CA GLY A 109 5.31 0.44 -11.00
C GLY A 109 5.50 -1.07 -10.82
N SER A 110 4.56 -1.74 -10.17
CA SER A 110 4.53 -3.20 -10.02
C SER A 110 4.39 -3.88 -11.38
N TYR A 111 3.44 -3.43 -12.21
CA TYR A 111 3.28 -3.93 -13.58
C TYR A 111 4.57 -3.79 -14.41
N ARG A 112 5.21 -2.61 -14.34
CA ARG A 112 6.47 -2.35 -15.04
C ARG A 112 7.59 -3.27 -14.59
N MET A 113 7.73 -3.50 -13.28
CA MET A 113 8.73 -4.42 -12.72
C MET A 113 8.48 -5.85 -13.20
N PHE A 114 7.25 -6.34 -13.09
CA PHE A 114 6.88 -7.70 -13.48
C PHE A 114 7.16 -7.93 -14.96
N LYS A 115 6.61 -7.08 -15.84
CA LYS A 115 6.74 -7.20 -17.30
C LYS A 115 8.15 -6.92 -17.84
N ARG A 116 8.78 -5.82 -17.41
CA ARG A 116 10.00 -5.33 -18.07
C ARG A 116 11.29 -5.75 -17.37
N VAL A 117 11.20 -6.19 -16.11
CA VAL A 117 12.37 -6.64 -15.34
C VAL A 117 12.36 -8.15 -15.18
N TYR A 118 11.26 -8.75 -14.69
CA TYR A 118 11.28 -10.15 -14.27
C TYR A 118 10.84 -11.18 -15.33
N GLU A 119 10.03 -10.81 -16.33
CA GLU A 119 9.71 -11.73 -17.44
C GLU A 119 10.97 -12.18 -18.20
N LYS A 120 11.93 -11.28 -18.42
CA LYS A 120 13.22 -11.64 -19.05
C LYS A 120 14.11 -12.54 -18.18
N PHE A 121 13.84 -12.66 -16.88
CA PHE A 121 14.49 -13.60 -15.97
C PHE A 121 13.71 -14.91 -15.83
N GLY A 122 12.69 -15.12 -16.66
CA GLY A 122 11.96 -16.38 -16.75
C GLY A 122 10.80 -16.54 -15.78
N ILE A 123 10.44 -15.49 -15.02
CA ILE A 123 9.22 -15.49 -14.21
C ILE A 123 8.02 -15.17 -15.11
N LYS A 124 6.96 -15.98 -15.06
CA LYS A 124 5.78 -15.77 -15.88
C LYS A 124 4.66 -15.14 -15.08
N PHE A 125 4.03 -14.10 -15.63
CA PHE A 125 2.97 -13.35 -14.94
C PHE A 125 1.62 -13.49 -15.63
N HIS A 126 0.59 -13.83 -14.87
CA HIS A 126 -0.81 -13.88 -15.30
C HIS A 126 -1.58 -12.73 -14.67
N PHE A 127 -2.01 -11.78 -15.50
CA PHE A 127 -2.79 -10.62 -15.07
C PHE A 127 -4.27 -10.89 -15.33
N ILE A 128 -5.05 -11.14 -14.28
CA ILE A 128 -6.45 -11.56 -14.38
C ILE A 128 -7.36 -10.70 -13.51
N ASP A 129 -8.66 -10.72 -13.78
CA ASP A 129 -9.63 -10.07 -12.88
C ASP A 129 -9.81 -10.93 -11.63
N LEU A 130 -9.32 -10.44 -10.49
CA LEU A 130 -9.43 -11.11 -9.18
C LEU A 130 -10.58 -10.57 -8.34
N THR A 131 -11.44 -9.69 -8.89
CA THR A 131 -12.68 -9.29 -8.19
C THR A 131 -13.67 -10.46 -8.06
N LYS A 132 -13.49 -11.51 -8.87
CA LYS A 132 -14.15 -12.80 -8.76
C LYS A 132 -13.10 -13.88 -8.48
N SER A 133 -13.09 -14.40 -7.27
CA SER A 133 -12.07 -15.36 -6.81
C SER A 133 -12.01 -16.64 -7.66
N GLU A 134 -13.13 -17.05 -8.23
CA GLU A 134 -13.26 -18.21 -9.14
C GLU A 134 -12.39 -18.08 -10.40
N ASN A 135 -12.04 -16.87 -10.84
CA ASN A 135 -11.14 -16.65 -11.96
C ASN A 135 -9.72 -17.17 -11.70
N LEU A 136 -9.36 -17.45 -10.44
CA LEU A 136 -8.07 -18.04 -10.07
C LEU A 136 -7.95 -19.51 -10.52
N ILE A 137 -9.05 -20.25 -10.53
CA ILE A 137 -9.09 -21.71 -10.73
C ILE A 137 -8.41 -22.16 -12.05
N PRO A 138 -8.67 -21.55 -13.22
CA PRO A 138 -8.04 -22.00 -14.46
C PRO A 138 -6.54 -21.66 -14.58
N TYR A 139 -6.02 -20.77 -13.74
CA TYR A 139 -4.62 -20.32 -13.81
C TYR A 139 -3.72 -21.01 -12.79
N ILE A 140 -4.26 -21.41 -11.63
CA ILE A 140 -3.47 -22.03 -10.57
C ILE A 140 -3.02 -23.44 -10.97
N ASN A 141 -1.71 -23.67 -10.94
CA ASN A 141 -1.09 -24.93 -11.35
C ASN A 141 0.21 -25.20 -10.57
N SER A 142 0.87 -26.32 -10.85
CA SER A 142 2.11 -26.73 -10.15
C SER A 142 3.28 -25.72 -10.23
N LYS A 143 3.31 -24.87 -11.25
CA LYS A 143 4.29 -23.80 -11.42
C LYS A 143 3.89 -22.49 -10.76
N THR A 144 2.63 -22.32 -10.37
CA THR A 144 2.20 -21.13 -9.63
C THR A 144 2.87 -21.15 -8.26
N LYS A 145 3.62 -20.10 -7.92
CA LYS A 145 4.30 -19.97 -6.63
C LYS A 145 3.86 -18.75 -5.83
N LEU A 146 3.27 -17.76 -6.49
CA LEU A 146 2.84 -16.52 -5.85
C LEU A 146 1.50 -16.05 -6.42
N LEU A 147 0.59 -15.69 -5.52
CA LEU A 147 -0.58 -14.87 -5.78
C LEU A 147 -0.32 -13.47 -5.22
N TRP A 148 -0.27 -12.47 -6.08
CA TRP A 148 -0.06 -11.07 -5.71
C TRP A 148 -1.38 -10.29 -5.80
N LEU A 149 -1.84 -9.79 -4.65
CA LEU A 149 -3.11 -9.06 -4.53
C LEU A 149 -2.83 -7.59 -4.18
N GLU A 150 -3.65 -6.69 -4.72
CA GLU A 150 -3.70 -5.28 -4.32
C GLU A 150 -5.16 -4.91 -4.11
N THR A 151 -5.55 -4.64 -2.86
CA THR A 151 -6.96 -4.37 -2.51
C THR A 151 -7.09 -3.41 -1.32
N PRO A 152 -7.74 -2.22 -1.50
CA PRO A 152 -8.32 -1.72 -2.75
C PRO A 152 -7.29 -1.44 -3.85
N SER A 153 -7.65 -1.67 -5.13
CA SER A 153 -6.74 -1.45 -6.26
C SER A 153 -6.49 0.03 -6.57
N ASN A 154 -5.28 0.34 -7.03
CA ASN A 154 -4.93 1.62 -7.61
C ASN A 154 -5.15 1.60 -9.15
N PRO A 155 -5.94 2.51 -9.75
CA PRO A 155 -6.70 3.62 -9.14
C PRO A 155 -8.21 3.35 -9.00
N LEU A 156 -8.73 2.20 -9.45
CA LEU A 156 -10.18 1.97 -9.56
C LEU A 156 -10.87 1.50 -8.27
N MET A 157 -10.11 1.37 -7.17
CA MET A 157 -10.62 0.96 -5.87
C MET A 157 -11.33 -0.40 -5.90
N ARG A 158 -10.91 -1.30 -6.79
CA ARG A 158 -11.49 -2.65 -6.87
C ARG A 158 -11.16 -3.43 -5.60
N ILE A 159 -12.11 -4.25 -5.17
CA ILE A 159 -11.99 -5.04 -3.94
C ILE A 159 -11.85 -6.51 -4.31
N ILE A 160 -10.82 -7.13 -3.76
CA ILE A 160 -10.53 -8.57 -3.87
C ILE A 160 -10.83 -9.20 -2.51
N ASP A 161 -11.50 -10.36 -2.52
CA ASP A 161 -11.73 -11.18 -1.33
C ASP A 161 -10.44 -11.92 -0.95
N ILE A 162 -9.71 -11.37 0.03
CA ILE A 162 -8.42 -11.92 0.46
C ILE A 162 -8.60 -13.32 1.04
N GLU A 163 -9.63 -13.53 1.86
CA GLU A 163 -9.87 -14.79 2.56
C GLU A 163 -10.14 -15.93 1.57
N THR A 164 -11.01 -15.67 0.58
CA THR A 164 -11.33 -16.67 -0.44
C THR A 164 -10.13 -16.96 -1.35
N CYS A 165 -9.41 -15.93 -1.79
CA CYS A 165 -8.18 -16.11 -2.57
C CYS A 165 -7.10 -16.89 -1.80
N ALA A 166 -6.89 -16.56 -0.53
CA ALA A 166 -5.93 -17.26 0.33
C ALA A 166 -6.30 -18.73 0.54
N ALA A 167 -7.59 -19.02 0.78
CA ALA A 167 -8.08 -20.38 0.92
C ALA A 167 -7.85 -21.23 -0.33
N LEU A 168 -8.00 -20.64 -1.53
CA LEU A 168 -7.72 -21.31 -2.81
C LEU A 168 -6.22 -21.54 -3.03
N ALA A 169 -5.39 -20.52 -2.78
CA ALA A 169 -3.94 -20.59 -2.93
C ALA A 169 -3.31 -21.63 -1.98
N LYS A 170 -3.78 -21.68 -0.72
CA LYS A 170 -3.30 -22.61 0.30
C LYS A 170 -3.47 -24.09 -0.09
N LYS A 171 -4.55 -24.44 -0.80
CA LYS A 171 -4.79 -25.81 -1.30
C LYS A 171 -3.71 -26.29 -2.28
N GLN A 172 -3.01 -25.36 -2.92
CA GLN A 172 -1.96 -25.62 -3.91
C GLN A 172 -0.56 -25.22 -3.41
N ASN A 173 -0.42 -24.90 -2.13
CA ASN A 173 0.83 -24.44 -1.52
C ASN A 173 1.45 -23.22 -2.25
N VAL A 174 0.60 -22.26 -2.62
CA VAL A 174 0.98 -21.01 -3.29
C VAL A 174 1.02 -19.88 -2.26
N LEU A 175 2.12 -19.11 -2.23
CA LEU A 175 2.25 -17.95 -1.35
C LEU A 175 1.26 -16.86 -1.75
N VAL A 176 0.69 -16.16 -0.77
CA VAL A 176 -0.17 -15.00 -0.99
C VAL A 176 0.47 -13.74 -0.43
N ALA A 177 0.81 -12.81 -1.33
CA ALA A 177 1.27 -11.48 -0.99
C ALA A 177 0.15 -10.46 -1.23
N VAL A 178 -0.10 -9.58 -0.26
CA VAL A 178 -1.09 -8.51 -0.36
C VAL A 178 -0.40 -7.16 -0.21
N ASP A 179 -0.42 -6.34 -1.25
CA ASP A 179 -0.14 -4.92 -1.15
C ASP A 179 -1.31 -4.23 -0.43
N ASN A 180 -1.06 -3.84 0.82
CA ASN A 180 -2.04 -3.26 1.74
C ASN A 180 -1.88 -1.74 1.87
N THR A 181 -1.15 -1.10 0.94
CA THR A 181 -0.80 0.32 0.99
C THR A 181 -2.03 1.23 1.15
N PHE A 182 -3.13 0.97 0.42
CA PHE A 182 -4.31 1.85 0.41
C PHE A 182 -5.16 1.73 1.67
N ALA A 183 -5.22 0.55 2.28
CA ALA A 183 -5.96 0.34 3.50
C ALA A 183 -5.13 0.74 4.73
N SER A 184 -3.81 0.56 4.68
CA SER A 184 -2.90 0.58 5.83
C SER A 184 -3.27 -0.50 6.88
N PRO A 185 -2.38 -0.80 7.84
CA PRO A 185 -2.75 -1.71 8.93
C PRO A 185 -3.90 -1.16 9.79
N TYR A 186 -4.26 0.12 9.68
CA TYR A 186 -5.39 0.67 10.44
C TYR A 186 -6.74 0.16 9.93
N LEU A 187 -6.89 -0.09 8.63
CA LEU A 187 -8.18 -0.49 8.06
C LEU A 187 -8.28 -1.97 7.73
N GLN A 188 -7.17 -2.63 7.36
CA GLN A 188 -7.16 -4.02 6.92
C GLN A 188 -5.88 -4.70 7.41
N ASN A 189 -5.98 -5.96 7.85
CA ASN A 189 -4.81 -6.76 8.23
C ASN A 189 -4.80 -8.07 7.44
N PRO A 190 -4.18 -8.13 6.24
CA PRO A 190 -4.28 -9.29 5.38
C PRO A 190 -3.72 -10.59 5.97
N LEU A 191 -2.74 -10.51 6.88
CA LEU A 191 -2.24 -11.72 7.59
C LEU A 191 -3.36 -12.42 8.36
N THR A 192 -4.31 -11.67 8.94
CA THR A 192 -5.47 -12.23 9.65
C THR A 192 -6.53 -12.81 8.70
N LEU A 193 -6.43 -12.50 7.41
CA LEU A 193 -7.30 -12.98 6.34
C LEU A 193 -6.64 -14.14 5.55
N GLY A 194 -5.48 -14.63 5.98
CA GLY A 194 -4.80 -15.79 5.38
C GLY A 194 -3.68 -15.45 4.39
N ALA A 195 -3.28 -14.18 4.26
CA ALA A 195 -2.08 -13.84 3.50
C ALA A 195 -0.80 -14.31 4.21
N ASP A 196 0.23 -14.66 3.44
CA ASP A 196 1.56 -15.02 3.96
C ASP A 196 2.46 -13.80 4.10
N ILE A 197 2.31 -12.84 3.18
CA ILE A 197 3.10 -11.60 3.10
C ILE A 197 2.16 -10.40 3.01
N VAL A 198 2.39 -9.40 3.85
CA VAL A 198 1.82 -8.06 3.65
C VAL A 198 2.91 -7.12 3.17
N MET A 199 2.65 -6.45 2.05
CA MET A 199 3.51 -5.42 1.49
C MET A 199 2.90 -4.04 1.77
N HIS A 200 3.76 -3.08 2.13
CA HIS A 200 3.42 -1.66 2.14
C HIS A 200 4.42 -0.84 1.36
N SER A 201 3.93 0.09 0.54
CA SER A 201 4.64 1.33 0.26
C SER A 201 4.50 2.24 1.49
N VAL A 202 5.44 2.14 2.43
CA VAL A 202 5.50 2.94 3.66
C VAL A 202 5.51 4.45 3.38
N THR A 203 5.99 4.86 2.20
CA THR A 203 5.88 6.23 1.66
C THR A 203 4.51 6.87 1.86
N LYS A 204 3.44 6.06 1.87
CA LYS A 204 2.04 6.54 1.86
C LYS A 204 1.53 6.74 3.28
N TYR A 205 0.41 6.12 3.67
CA TYR A 205 -0.23 6.38 4.96
C TYR A 205 0.67 6.13 6.18
N LEU A 206 1.57 5.15 6.12
CA LEU A 206 2.47 4.83 7.25
C LEU A 206 3.43 5.98 7.54
N GLY A 207 4.13 6.51 6.53
CA GLY A 207 4.96 7.71 6.65
C GLY A 207 4.10 8.95 6.86
N GLY A 208 3.11 9.17 6.00
CA GLY A 208 1.99 10.07 6.20
C GLY A 208 2.26 11.57 6.07
N HIS A 209 3.51 11.96 5.77
CA HIS A 209 3.95 13.35 5.74
C HIS A 209 4.71 13.71 4.45
N SER A 210 4.65 12.82 3.45
CA SER A 210 5.18 13.04 2.09
C SER A 210 6.65 13.47 2.02
N ASP A 211 7.45 13.00 2.97
CA ASP A 211 8.85 13.34 3.16
C ASP A 211 9.79 12.12 3.20
N VAL A 212 9.25 10.90 3.06
CA VAL A 212 10.01 9.65 3.09
C VAL A 212 9.55 8.69 1.99
N VAL A 213 10.50 8.08 1.27
CA VAL A 213 10.25 6.92 0.42
C VAL A 213 10.72 5.66 1.14
N MET A 214 9.83 4.70 1.36
CA MET A 214 10.16 3.46 2.07
C MET A 214 9.17 2.35 1.71
N GLY A 215 9.59 1.09 1.92
CA GLY A 215 8.73 -0.09 1.84
C GLY A 215 8.83 -0.96 3.08
N ALA A 216 7.86 -1.84 3.29
CA ALA A 216 7.93 -2.86 4.33
C ALA A 216 7.26 -4.16 3.88
N LEU A 217 7.79 -5.28 4.37
CA LEU A 217 7.17 -6.60 4.33
C LEU A 217 6.88 -7.07 5.75
N ILE A 218 5.72 -7.67 5.97
CA ILE A 218 5.34 -8.28 7.23
C ILE A 218 4.96 -9.74 6.97
N VAL A 219 5.50 -10.66 7.78
CA VAL A 219 5.26 -12.10 7.67
C VAL A 219 5.14 -12.74 9.06
N ASN A 220 4.52 -13.92 9.13
CA ASN A 220 4.46 -14.74 10.34
C ASN A 220 5.43 -15.93 10.32
N ASP A 221 5.72 -16.46 9.13
CA ASP A 221 6.59 -17.61 8.95
C ASP A 221 8.07 -17.25 9.17
N ASP A 222 8.76 -18.05 9.98
CA ASP A 222 10.14 -17.80 10.39
C ASP A 222 11.13 -18.02 9.25
N GLN A 223 10.87 -18.99 8.36
CA GLN A 223 11.74 -19.29 7.23
C GLN A 223 11.61 -18.19 6.17
N LEU A 224 10.39 -17.79 5.84
CA LEU A 224 10.10 -16.71 4.91
C LEU A 224 10.71 -15.38 5.37
N HIS A 225 10.67 -15.11 6.68
CA HIS A 225 11.36 -13.95 7.26
C HIS A 225 12.88 -14.03 7.06
N GLN A 226 13.50 -15.19 7.26
CA GLN A 226 14.94 -15.39 7.05
C GLN A 226 15.31 -15.18 5.58
N ASP A 227 14.54 -15.75 4.66
CA ASP A 227 14.79 -15.65 3.21
C ASP A 227 14.68 -14.21 2.71
N LEU A 228 13.62 -13.50 3.11
CA LEU A 228 13.43 -12.09 2.76
C LEU A 228 14.49 -11.18 3.42
N THR A 229 14.90 -11.47 4.65
CA THR A 229 15.97 -10.72 5.33
C THR A 229 17.32 -10.97 4.66
N PHE A 230 17.57 -12.20 4.22
CA PHE A 230 18.75 -12.54 3.43
C PHE A 230 18.77 -11.74 2.13
N ILE A 231 17.64 -11.65 1.41
CA ILE A 231 17.54 -10.84 0.18
C ILE A 231 17.75 -9.36 0.49
N ALA A 232 17.11 -8.80 1.52
CA ALA A 232 17.26 -7.40 1.91
C ALA A 232 18.73 -7.05 2.22
N ASN A 233 19.41 -7.91 2.98
CA ASN A 233 20.81 -7.74 3.32
C ASN A 233 21.72 -7.90 2.10
N SER A 234 21.51 -8.92 1.28
CA SER A 234 22.36 -9.29 0.14
C SER A 234 22.19 -8.34 -1.06
N CYS A 235 20.98 -7.88 -1.34
CA CYS A 235 20.69 -6.92 -2.41
C CYS A 235 20.79 -5.46 -1.95
N GLY A 236 20.78 -5.19 -0.65
CA GLY A 236 21.09 -3.88 -0.08
C GLY A 236 20.00 -2.81 -0.22
N ALA A 237 18.77 -3.17 -0.58
CA ALA A 237 17.64 -2.24 -0.69
C ALA A 237 17.06 -1.85 0.69
N VAL A 238 17.91 -1.41 1.61
CA VAL A 238 17.56 -1.08 3.00
C VAL A 238 17.43 0.43 3.21
N PRO A 239 16.50 0.92 4.05
CA PRO A 239 16.33 2.34 4.30
C PRO A 239 17.39 2.89 5.25
N GLY A 240 17.62 4.20 5.18
CA GLY A 240 18.47 4.92 6.12
C GLY A 240 17.84 5.01 7.52
N PRO A 241 18.66 5.23 8.57
CA PRO A 241 18.16 5.38 9.94
C PRO A 241 17.33 6.66 10.13
N GLN A 242 17.63 7.74 9.39
CA GLN A 242 16.84 8.98 9.43
C GLN A 242 15.41 8.75 8.93
N ASP A 243 15.27 8.14 7.76
CA ASP A 243 13.97 7.78 7.19
C ASP A 243 13.20 6.85 8.11
N SER A 244 13.89 5.88 8.73
CA SER A 244 13.29 4.94 9.68
C SER A 244 12.72 5.68 10.90
N PHE A 245 13.44 6.68 11.42
CA PHE A 245 12.97 7.52 12.51
C PHE A 245 11.77 8.40 12.12
N LEU A 246 11.79 9.01 10.93
CA LEU A 246 10.68 9.84 10.44
C LEU A 246 9.39 9.03 10.30
N VAL A 247 9.47 7.80 9.79
CA VAL A 247 8.31 6.90 9.72
C VAL A 247 7.85 6.47 11.11
N LEU A 248 8.77 6.11 12.02
CA LEU A 248 8.42 5.81 13.41
C LEU A 248 7.64 6.96 14.07
N ARG A 249 8.04 8.21 13.77
CA ARG A 249 7.32 9.41 14.23
C ARG A 249 5.94 9.53 13.58
N GLY A 250 5.84 9.32 12.27
CA GLY A 250 4.58 9.40 11.52
C GLY A 250 3.54 8.33 11.90
N ILE A 251 4.00 7.12 12.25
CA ILE A 251 3.15 6.01 12.69
C ILE A 251 2.36 6.36 13.95
N LYS A 252 2.94 7.12 14.88
CA LYS A 252 2.28 7.47 16.15
C LYS A 252 0.96 8.20 15.96
N THR A 253 0.80 8.93 14.86
CA THR A 253 -0.45 9.65 14.53
C THR A 253 -1.31 8.92 13.50
N LEU A 254 -0.92 7.73 13.04
CA LEU A 254 -1.61 6.98 11.98
C LEU A 254 -3.09 6.79 12.27
N HIS A 255 -3.44 6.37 13.48
CA HIS A 255 -4.84 6.13 13.86
C HIS A 255 -5.71 7.39 13.78
N LEU A 256 -5.19 8.55 14.22
CA LEU A 256 -5.91 9.83 14.15
C LEU A 256 -6.01 10.32 12.70
N ARG A 257 -4.93 10.20 11.93
CA ARG A 257 -4.91 10.58 10.51
C ARG A 257 -5.89 9.73 9.71
N MET A 258 -5.89 8.42 9.92
CA MET A 258 -6.77 7.52 9.19
C MET A 258 -8.25 7.70 9.54
N GLU A 259 -8.59 7.99 10.79
CA GLU A 259 -9.95 8.40 11.16
C GLU A 259 -10.40 9.63 10.37
N ARG A 260 -9.52 10.65 10.29
CA ARG A 260 -9.79 11.87 9.53
C ARG A 260 -9.89 11.62 8.02
N HIS A 261 -9.00 10.81 7.45
CA HIS A 261 -9.06 10.39 6.05
C HIS A 261 -10.38 9.68 5.73
N CYS A 262 -10.83 8.78 6.62
CA CYS A 262 -12.07 8.06 6.48
C CYS A 262 -13.29 8.98 6.54
N SER A 263 -13.34 9.90 7.52
CA SER A 263 -14.46 10.83 7.68
C SER A 263 -14.56 11.77 6.47
N ASN A 264 -13.44 12.36 6.07
CA ASN A 264 -13.44 13.33 4.99
C ASN A 264 -13.63 12.64 3.62
N GLY A 265 -13.04 11.45 3.43
CA GLY A 265 -13.20 10.64 2.22
C GLY A 265 -14.66 10.29 1.93
N LYS A 266 -15.42 9.89 2.96
CA LYS A 266 -16.86 9.65 2.85
C LYS A 266 -17.62 10.90 2.39
N VAL A 267 -17.40 12.03 3.06
CA VAL A 267 -18.11 13.28 2.75
C VAL A 267 -17.89 13.67 1.29
N ILE A 268 -16.65 13.56 0.80
CA ILE A 268 -16.35 13.97 -0.56
C ILE A 268 -16.82 12.94 -1.59
N ALA A 269 -16.76 11.64 -1.28
CA ALA A 269 -17.37 10.61 -2.12
C ALA A 269 -18.86 10.90 -2.35
N GLU A 270 -19.60 11.19 -1.28
CA GLU A 270 -21.03 11.51 -1.33
C GLU A 270 -21.31 12.80 -2.11
N PHE A 271 -20.50 13.84 -1.91
CA PHE A 271 -20.58 15.08 -2.69
C PHE A 271 -20.35 14.84 -4.18
N LEU A 272 -19.30 14.11 -4.56
CA LEU A 272 -18.99 13.82 -5.96
C LEU A 272 -20.08 12.98 -6.61
N LYS A 273 -20.64 12.00 -5.89
CA LYS A 273 -21.70 11.12 -6.40
C LYS A 273 -22.97 11.90 -6.79
N GLN A 274 -23.24 13.02 -6.13
CA GLN A 274 -24.40 13.88 -6.40
C GLN A 274 -24.09 15.01 -7.40
N HIS A 275 -22.82 15.24 -7.73
CA HIS A 275 -22.44 16.40 -8.53
C HIS A 275 -22.82 16.22 -10.01
N PRO A 276 -23.57 17.14 -10.63
CA PRO A 276 -24.19 16.94 -11.96
C PRO A 276 -23.21 16.79 -13.12
N LYS A 277 -21.92 17.09 -12.89
CA LYS A 277 -20.85 16.99 -13.89
C LYS A 277 -19.88 15.83 -13.64
N VAL A 278 -20.04 15.10 -12.54
CA VAL A 278 -19.31 13.86 -12.27
C VAL A 278 -20.05 12.71 -12.96
N GLY A 279 -19.28 11.79 -13.56
CA GLY A 279 -19.78 10.59 -14.22
C GLY A 279 -19.95 9.47 -13.20
N GLN A 280 -18.86 8.74 -12.93
CA GLN A 280 -18.84 7.65 -11.97
C GLN A 280 -17.88 7.97 -10.83
N VAL A 281 -18.23 7.57 -9.61
CA VAL A 281 -17.35 7.62 -8.43
C VAL A 281 -17.07 6.20 -7.96
N TYR A 282 -15.79 5.89 -7.79
CA TYR A 282 -15.27 4.62 -7.30
C TYR A 282 -14.81 4.81 -5.86
N TRP A 283 -15.65 4.37 -4.94
CA TRP A 283 -15.33 4.35 -3.52
C TRP A 283 -15.94 3.10 -2.89
N PRO A 284 -15.15 2.25 -2.19
CA PRO A 284 -15.65 0.98 -1.66
C PRO A 284 -16.77 1.11 -0.62
N GLY A 285 -16.96 2.32 -0.06
CA GLY A 285 -17.98 2.57 0.96
C GLY A 285 -19.41 2.74 0.43
N PHE A 286 -19.62 2.83 -0.88
CA PHE A 286 -20.98 2.85 -1.41
C PHE A 286 -21.59 1.44 -1.45
N ALA A 287 -22.88 1.34 -1.08
CA ALA A 287 -23.61 0.06 -1.09
C ALA A 287 -23.73 -0.57 -2.48
N ASP A 288 -23.67 0.23 -3.55
CA ASP A 288 -23.68 -0.19 -4.95
C ASP A 288 -22.28 -0.42 -5.54
N HIS A 289 -21.22 -0.25 -4.75
CA HIS A 289 -19.87 -0.59 -5.18
C HIS A 289 -19.75 -2.12 -5.33
N PRO A 290 -19.18 -2.62 -6.45
CA PRO A 290 -18.89 -4.05 -6.59
C PRO A 290 -18.06 -4.55 -5.41
N ASN A 291 -18.44 -5.68 -4.81
CA ASN A 291 -17.76 -6.23 -3.64
C ASN A 291 -17.77 -5.32 -2.38
N HIS A 292 -18.72 -4.37 -2.27
CA HIS A 292 -18.93 -3.60 -1.02
C HIS A 292 -19.09 -4.51 0.20
N ALA A 293 -19.85 -5.61 0.07
CA ALA A 293 -20.04 -6.57 1.15
C ALA A 293 -18.73 -7.22 1.61
N ILE A 294 -17.82 -7.52 0.67
CA ILE A 294 -16.47 -8.04 0.98
C ILE A 294 -15.66 -6.96 1.68
N ALA A 295 -15.65 -5.72 1.16
CA ALA A 295 -14.95 -4.60 1.79
C ALA A 295 -15.43 -4.39 3.25
N LYS A 296 -16.74 -4.41 3.48
CA LYS A 296 -17.33 -4.28 4.83
C LYS A 296 -16.96 -5.44 5.75
N LYS A 297 -16.77 -6.65 5.21
CA LYS A 297 -16.36 -7.83 5.98
C LYS A 297 -14.88 -7.77 6.37
N GLN A 298 -14.00 -7.41 5.43
CA GLN A 298 -12.55 -7.53 5.60
C GLN A 298 -11.84 -6.23 6.04
N MET A 299 -12.51 -5.08 5.91
CA MET A 299 -11.98 -3.76 6.29
C MET A 299 -12.80 -3.14 7.42
N ARG A 300 -12.13 -2.38 8.31
CA ARG A 300 -12.77 -1.65 9.41
C ARG A 300 -13.40 -0.33 8.97
N HIS A 301 -12.91 0.26 7.88
CA HIS A 301 -13.47 1.44 7.21
C HIS A 301 -12.94 1.50 5.76
N PHE A 302 -13.47 2.41 4.94
CA PHE A 302 -13.21 2.47 3.49
C PHE A 302 -12.12 3.46 3.05
N GLY A 303 -11.39 4.08 3.99
CA GLY A 303 -10.25 4.95 3.69
C GLY A 303 -10.60 6.31 3.08
N GLY A 304 -9.55 7.07 2.77
CA GLY A 304 -9.62 8.39 2.12
C GLY A 304 -9.39 8.36 0.62
N MET A 305 -9.04 7.20 0.05
CA MET A 305 -8.82 7.03 -1.38
C MET A 305 -10.15 6.83 -2.11
N LEU A 306 -10.36 7.59 -3.18
CA LEU A 306 -11.39 7.31 -4.18
C LEU A 306 -10.93 7.78 -5.55
N SER A 307 -11.64 7.32 -6.58
CA SER A 307 -11.49 7.87 -7.92
C SER A 307 -12.82 8.27 -8.54
N PHE A 308 -12.79 9.13 -9.55
CA PHE A 308 -13.99 9.50 -10.29
C PHE A 308 -13.69 9.91 -11.71
N THR A 309 -14.70 9.81 -12.57
CA THR A 309 -14.69 10.30 -13.96
C THR A 309 -15.54 11.55 -14.09
N LEU A 310 -15.27 12.36 -15.12
CA LEU A 310 -16.18 13.42 -15.53
C LEU A 310 -17.24 12.88 -16.49
N LYS A 311 -18.43 13.49 -16.50
CA LYS A 311 -19.39 13.22 -17.57
C LYS A 311 -18.76 13.51 -18.93
N ASN A 312 -19.01 12.62 -19.88
CA ASN A 312 -18.50 12.70 -21.26
C ASN A 312 -16.97 12.57 -21.38
N ASP A 313 -16.29 12.10 -20.34
CA ASP A 313 -14.89 11.65 -20.33
C ASP A 313 -13.94 12.53 -21.17
N ASN A 314 -13.79 13.79 -20.75
CA ASN A 314 -13.09 14.81 -21.53
C ASN A 314 -11.81 15.29 -20.82
N VAL A 315 -10.66 15.04 -21.46
CA VAL A 315 -9.33 15.34 -20.92
C VAL A 315 -9.08 16.84 -20.70
N GLU A 316 -9.57 17.72 -21.58
CA GLU A 316 -9.39 19.17 -21.42
C GLU A 316 -10.16 19.71 -20.22
N LYS A 317 -11.37 19.19 -19.98
CA LYS A 317 -12.15 19.54 -18.78
C LYS A 317 -11.53 19.00 -17.51
N ALA A 318 -10.93 17.82 -17.58
CA ALA A 318 -10.20 17.25 -16.47
C ALA A 318 -8.98 18.08 -16.09
N LYS A 319 -8.19 18.45 -17.10
CA LYS A 319 -7.06 19.36 -16.94
C LYS A 319 -7.52 20.68 -16.35
N THR A 320 -8.57 21.29 -16.91
CA THR A 320 -9.18 22.51 -16.38
C THR A 320 -9.58 22.34 -14.91
N LEU A 321 -10.23 21.23 -14.52
CA LEU A 321 -10.59 20.96 -13.13
C LEU A 321 -9.35 20.94 -12.23
N MET A 322 -8.34 20.15 -12.60
CA MET A 322 -7.10 20.00 -11.81
C MET A 322 -6.29 21.30 -11.72
N GLU A 323 -6.35 22.16 -12.73
CA GLU A 323 -5.70 23.48 -12.71
C GLU A 323 -6.44 24.52 -11.86
N ASN A 324 -7.72 24.28 -11.52
CA ASN A 324 -8.56 25.26 -10.82
C ASN A 324 -8.84 24.92 -9.35
N VAL A 325 -8.55 23.69 -8.89
CA VAL A 325 -8.62 23.36 -7.46
C VAL A 325 -7.54 24.11 -6.67
N GLN A 326 -7.88 24.61 -5.47
CA GLN A 326 -6.95 25.42 -4.67
C GLN A 326 -6.37 24.65 -3.47
N LEU A 327 -7.16 23.73 -2.89
CA LEU A 327 -6.71 22.91 -1.75
C LEU A 327 -5.97 21.64 -2.21
N PHE A 328 -6.39 21.07 -3.34
CA PHE A 328 -5.80 19.84 -3.87
C PHE A 328 -4.59 20.18 -4.71
N SER A 329 -3.45 19.59 -4.38
CA SER A 329 -2.22 19.75 -5.16
C SER A 329 -2.18 18.70 -6.27
N LEU A 330 -1.91 19.14 -7.51
CA LEU A 330 -1.68 18.25 -8.64
C LEU A 330 -0.31 17.58 -8.50
N ALA A 331 -0.27 16.34 -8.01
CA ALA A 331 0.98 15.62 -7.76
C ALA A 331 0.79 14.10 -7.81
N GLU A 332 1.86 13.37 -8.11
CA GLU A 332 1.89 11.93 -7.87
C GLU A 332 2.04 11.62 -6.37
N SER A 333 1.85 10.35 -6.00
CA SER A 333 1.77 9.85 -4.62
C SER A 333 0.38 10.00 -3.97
N LEU A 334 0.31 9.57 -2.71
CA LEU A 334 -0.88 9.49 -1.86
C LEU A 334 -0.47 9.23 -0.39
N GLY A 335 -1.43 9.18 0.52
CA GLY A 335 -1.33 8.87 1.93
C GLY A 335 -0.83 10.01 2.83
N GLY A 336 -0.61 11.20 2.28
CA GLY A 336 -0.11 12.38 3.00
C GLY A 336 -1.18 13.06 3.86
N VAL A 337 -0.78 14.05 4.65
CA VAL A 337 -1.74 14.90 5.39
C VAL A 337 -2.36 15.98 4.49
N GLU A 338 -1.66 16.34 3.43
CA GLU A 338 -2.13 17.20 2.35
C GLU A 338 -3.08 16.48 1.41
N SER A 339 -3.93 17.25 0.72
CA SER A 339 -4.87 16.72 -0.25
C SER A 339 -4.27 16.74 -1.65
N LEU A 340 -4.28 15.60 -2.34
CA LEU A 340 -3.69 15.43 -3.67
C LEU A 340 -4.75 15.08 -4.72
N ILE A 341 -4.51 15.56 -5.94
CA ILE A 341 -5.24 15.15 -7.14
C ILE A 341 -4.25 14.68 -8.21
N ASN A 342 -4.57 13.61 -8.93
CA ASN A 342 -3.77 13.19 -10.08
C ASN A 342 -4.62 12.63 -11.22
N HIS A 343 -3.99 12.53 -12.38
CA HIS A 343 -4.55 11.91 -13.58
C HIS A 343 -3.78 10.62 -13.91
N PRO A 344 -4.26 9.44 -13.46
CA PRO A 344 -3.53 8.18 -13.58
C PRO A 344 -3.06 7.86 -15.00
N ALA A 345 -3.89 8.14 -16.01
CA ALA A 345 -3.61 7.87 -17.42
C ALA A 345 -2.33 8.53 -17.93
N SER A 346 -2.05 9.77 -17.51
CA SER A 346 -0.87 10.53 -17.96
C SER A 346 0.24 10.63 -16.91
N MET A 347 0.02 10.14 -15.69
CA MET A 347 0.94 10.24 -14.56
C MET A 347 1.28 8.83 -14.04
N THR A 348 0.63 8.39 -12.96
CA THR A 348 1.00 7.19 -12.19
C THR A 348 0.92 5.87 -12.96
N HIS A 349 0.08 5.79 -13.99
CA HIS A 349 -0.15 4.59 -14.81
C HIS A 349 0.31 4.76 -16.27
N ALA A 350 1.03 5.83 -16.61
CA ALA A 350 1.56 6.06 -17.96
C ALA A 350 2.49 4.92 -18.43
N SER A 351 3.05 4.14 -17.51
CA SER A 351 3.88 2.96 -17.81
C SER A 351 3.11 1.73 -18.30
N ILE A 352 1.78 1.69 -18.14
CA ILE A 352 0.91 0.65 -18.70
C ILE A 352 0.51 1.10 -20.13
N PRO A 353 0.66 0.24 -21.16
CA PRO A 353 0.24 0.56 -22.53
C PRO A 353 -1.21 1.04 -22.59
N LYS A 354 -1.50 2.01 -23.48
CA LYS A 354 -2.84 2.61 -23.60
C LYS A 354 -3.93 1.56 -23.82
N GLU A 355 -3.74 0.64 -24.76
CA GLU A 355 -4.70 -0.42 -25.06
C GLU A 355 -5.00 -1.31 -23.83
N GLU A 356 -3.97 -1.62 -23.04
CA GLU A 356 -4.13 -2.37 -21.79
C GLU A 356 -4.89 -1.55 -20.74
N ARG A 357 -4.63 -0.24 -20.62
CA ARG A 357 -5.41 0.65 -19.74
C ARG A 357 -6.86 0.70 -20.17
N GLU A 358 -7.11 0.96 -21.45
CA GLU A 358 -8.45 1.02 -22.01
C GLU A 358 -9.19 -0.30 -21.81
N LYS A 359 -8.60 -1.45 -22.10
CA LYS A 359 -9.20 -2.76 -21.86
C LYS A 359 -9.57 -2.97 -20.38
N LYS A 360 -8.65 -2.65 -19.48
CA LYS A 360 -8.86 -2.78 -18.03
C LYS A 360 -9.94 -1.83 -17.52
N TRP A 361 -10.10 -0.67 -18.14
CA TRP A 361 -11.03 0.39 -17.75
C TRP A 361 -12.30 0.42 -18.61
N ALA A 362 -12.43 -0.43 -19.64
CA ALA A 362 -13.50 -0.38 -20.63
C ALA A 362 -14.84 -0.93 -20.12
N GLU A 363 -14.85 -1.78 -19.10
CA GLU A 363 -16.04 -2.56 -18.70
C GLU A 363 -17.27 -1.74 -18.21
N ARG A 364 -17.29 -0.39 -18.25
CA ARG A 364 -18.43 0.41 -17.73
C ARG A 364 -18.83 1.73 -18.42
N PHE A 365 -18.42 2.04 -19.65
CA PHE A 365 -18.68 3.40 -20.18
C PHE A 365 -19.32 3.45 -21.58
N THR A 366 -20.50 4.06 -21.67
CA THR A 366 -21.14 4.47 -22.93
C THR A 366 -21.69 5.90 -22.85
N ASN A 367 -21.39 6.70 -23.90
CA ASN A 367 -22.06 7.89 -24.46
C ASN A 367 -21.60 9.34 -24.13
N PRO A 368 -21.81 10.28 -25.10
CA PRO A 368 -20.98 11.49 -25.28
C PRO A 368 -21.69 12.87 -25.16
N ILE A 369 -20.82 13.90 -24.98
CA ILE A 369 -20.89 15.36 -25.25
C ILE A 369 -21.89 16.27 -24.50
N GLU A 370 -21.35 17.33 -23.86
CA GLU A 370 -21.90 18.70 -23.81
C GLU A 370 -20.91 19.70 -23.13
N TYR A 371 -20.97 20.98 -23.52
CA TYR A 371 -19.99 22.08 -23.32
C TYR A 371 -19.85 22.58 -21.86
N TRP A 372 -18.73 23.22 -21.49
CA TRP A 372 -18.49 23.77 -20.14
C TRP A 372 -18.11 25.25 -20.15
N GLY A 373 -18.80 26.04 -19.33
CA GLY A 373 -18.46 27.42 -18.96
C GLY A 373 -18.35 27.59 -17.44
N ARG A 374 -17.40 28.46 -17.05
CA ARG A 374 -16.98 28.94 -15.71
C ARG A 374 -17.99 28.76 -14.56
N ARG A 375 -17.70 27.86 -13.60
CA ARG A 375 -18.09 27.92 -12.17
C ARG A 375 -17.53 26.68 -11.43
N CYS A 376 -16.30 26.77 -10.92
CA CYS A 376 -15.72 25.79 -9.98
C CYS A 376 -15.35 26.48 -8.65
N ARG A 377 -16.32 27.16 -8.01
CA ARG A 377 -16.11 27.76 -6.68
C ARG A 377 -16.52 26.84 -5.51
N GLY A 378 -17.21 25.74 -5.78
CA GLY A 378 -17.76 24.84 -4.76
C GLY A 378 -16.77 23.88 -4.08
N PHE A 379 -15.54 23.73 -4.61
CA PHE A 379 -14.52 22.86 -4.00
C PHE A 379 -13.79 23.51 -2.81
N ASN A 380 -13.92 24.82 -2.61
CA ASN A 380 -12.95 25.59 -1.82
C ASN A 380 -13.38 25.97 -0.40
N SER A 381 -14.61 25.71 0.05
CA SER A 381 -15.12 26.34 1.29
C SER A 381 -15.70 25.41 2.36
N GLY A 382 -15.50 24.10 2.30
CA GLY A 382 -16.16 23.17 3.22
C GLY A 382 -15.43 21.90 3.65
N PHE A 383 -14.22 21.63 3.15
CA PHE A 383 -13.53 20.36 3.41
C PHE A 383 -12.25 20.56 4.24
N ASN A 384 -12.10 19.78 5.29
CA ASN A 384 -10.86 19.71 6.07
C ASN A 384 -9.79 18.95 5.27
N ALA A 385 -8.51 19.30 5.47
CA ALA A 385 -7.36 18.64 4.84
C ALA A 385 -7.30 17.12 5.13
N GLY A 386 -6.54 16.38 4.31
CA GLY A 386 -6.33 14.94 4.46
C GLY A 386 -7.34 14.09 3.70
N VAL A 387 -7.61 14.41 2.43
CA VAL A 387 -8.27 13.49 1.50
C VAL A 387 -7.62 13.61 0.16
N GLU A 388 -7.47 12.47 -0.52
CA GLU A 388 -6.82 12.44 -1.82
C GLU A 388 -7.75 11.77 -2.83
N PHE A 389 -7.74 12.32 -4.04
CA PHE A 389 -8.55 11.83 -5.13
C PHE A 389 -7.67 11.49 -6.31
N HIS A 390 -7.88 10.32 -6.86
CA HIS A 390 -7.41 10.03 -8.20
C HIS A 390 -8.52 10.47 -9.17
N LEU A 391 -8.32 11.56 -9.90
CA LEU A 391 -9.20 11.90 -11.02
C LEU A 391 -8.86 10.95 -12.17
N THR A 392 -9.58 9.83 -12.24
CA THR A 392 -9.34 8.81 -13.26
C THR A 392 -10.18 9.16 -14.48
N LEU A 393 -9.55 9.69 -15.52
CA LEU A 393 -10.12 9.72 -16.87
C LEU A 393 -9.33 8.78 -17.76
N LYS A 394 -9.97 8.35 -18.85
CA LYS A 394 -9.37 7.39 -19.78
C LYS A 394 -8.18 7.97 -20.55
#